data_AF-A0A7J9HHL8-F1
#
_entry.id   AF-A0A7J9HHL8-F1
#
_cell.length_a   1.000
_cell.length_b   1.000
_cell.length_c   1.000
_cell.angle_alpha   90.00
_cell.angle_beta   90.00
_cell.angle_gamma   90.00
#
_symmetry.space_group_name_H-M   'P 1'
#
loop_
_entity.id
_entity.type
_entity.pdbx_description
1 polymer ?
#
loop_
_entity_poly.entity_id
_entity_poly.type
_entity_poly.pdbx_seq_one_letter_code
_entity_poly.pdbx_strand_id
1 'polypeptide(L)'
;MATALNCCLSSSCFSLQSKLNSLSLKTNINSSSSYAFKTLSFSSNLSHNLFSKGNLSFSTVTPKPIHRSVVVCEAAPKKKADSAAKRARQAEKRRVYHKAKKSEVKTRMRKVLEALDVLRKKPDAAAEEIFPIEKLIAEAYSVIDKAVKVGSLHRNTGARRKSRLARRKKAIEIHHGWYAPAPAENAA
;
A
#
# COMPACT_ATOMS: atom_id res chain seq x y z
N MET A 1 -47.26 28.40 10.86
CA MET A 1 -47.25 28.16 12.33
C MET A 1 -47.67 26.72 12.55
N ALA A 2 -46.88 25.98 13.34
CA ALA A 2 -46.78 24.52 13.31
C ALA A 2 -48.00 23.80 13.90
N THR A 3 -48.41 22.71 13.26
CA THR A 3 -49.33 21.70 13.79
C THR A 3 -48.56 20.41 14.08
N ALA A 4 -48.72 19.89 15.29
CA ALA A 4 -48.14 18.66 15.79
C ALA A 4 -48.67 17.42 15.03
N LEU A 5 -47.79 16.44 14.78
CA LEU A 5 -48.18 15.07 14.49
C LEU A 5 -47.22 14.07 15.16
N ASN A 6 -47.85 13.13 15.85
CA ASN A 6 -47.40 11.91 16.53
C ASN A 6 -46.25 11.13 15.87
N CYS A 7 -45.43 10.45 16.68
CA CYS A 7 -45.20 9.02 16.52
C CYS A 7 -44.48 8.39 17.72
N CYS A 8 -45.19 7.55 18.47
CA CYS A 8 -44.61 6.54 19.34
C CYS A 8 -44.33 5.28 18.50
N LEU A 9 -43.09 4.82 18.43
CA LEU A 9 -42.79 3.42 18.13
C LEU A 9 -41.66 2.90 19.03
N SER A 10 -42.07 1.97 19.89
CA SER A 10 -41.29 0.98 20.60
C SER A 10 -40.29 0.25 19.70
N SER A 11 -38.99 0.35 19.99
CA SER A 11 -37.97 -0.51 19.41
C SER A 11 -37.76 -1.73 20.30
N SER A 12 -38.46 -2.81 19.95
CA SER A 12 -38.21 -4.16 20.45
C SER A 12 -36.78 -4.59 20.14
N CYS A 13 -36.01 -4.87 21.19
CA CYS A 13 -34.68 -5.48 21.12
C CYS A 13 -34.77 -6.94 20.65
N PHE A 14 -34.58 -7.17 19.35
CA PHE A 14 -34.36 -8.51 18.81
C PHE A 14 -32.93 -8.98 19.14
N SER A 15 -32.80 -9.84 20.15
CA SER A 15 -31.60 -10.65 20.38
C SER A 15 -31.56 -11.80 19.35
N LEU A 16 -30.83 -11.61 18.25
CA LEU A 16 -30.49 -12.73 17.38
C LEU A 16 -29.37 -13.56 18.01
N GLN A 17 -29.73 -14.78 18.41
CA GLN A 17 -28.81 -15.84 18.83
C GLN A 17 -28.11 -16.39 17.58
N SER A 18 -26.84 -16.02 17.35
CA SER A 18 -26.04 -16.57 16.25
C SER A 18 -25.53 -17.97 16.60
N LYS A 19 -26.22 -19.00 16.10
CA LYS A 19 -25.66 -20.36 15.99
C LYS A 19 -24.55 -20.35 14.93
N LEU A 20 -23.30 -20.50 15.35
CA LEU A 20 -22.19 -20.74 14.43
C LEU A 20 -22.25 -22.20 13.95
N ASN A 21 -22.62 -22.41 12.69
CA ASN A 21 -22.42 -23.68 11.99
C ASN A 21 -20.92 -23.84 11.69
N SER A 22 -20.29 -24.88 12.22
CA SER A 22 -18.91 -25.24 11.89
C SER A 22 -18.82 -25.71 10.44
N LEU A 23 -18.27 -24.88 9.56
CA LEU A 23 -17.92 -25.29 8.20
C LEU A 23 -16.65 -26.13 8.25
N SER A 24 -16.82 -27.46 8.09
CA SER A 24 -15.72 -28.41 7.88
C SER A 24 -15.27 -28.34 6.42
N LEU A 25 -14.05 -27.86 6.17
CA LEU A 25 -13.43 -27.95 4.86
C LEU A 25 -12.71 -29.30 4.75
N LYS A 26 -13.33 -30.24 4.04
CA LYS A 26 -12.65 -31.43 3.52
C LYS A 26 -11.87 -31.03 2.27
N THR A 27 -10.55 -30.95 2.36
CA THR A 27 -9.68 -30.82 1.19
C THR A 27 -9.23 -32.20 0.73
N ASN A 28 -9.82 -32.69 -0.36
CA ASN A 28 -9.30 -33.80 -1.14
C ASN A 28 -8.21 -33.24 -2.07
N ILE A 29 -6.96 -33.65 -1.85
CA ILE A 29 -5.85 -33.37 -2.76
C ILE A 29 -5.22 -34.71 -3.12
N ASN A 30 -5.68 -35.28 -4.23
CA ASN A 30 -4.90 -36.23 -5.01
C ASN A 30 -4.25 -35.47 -6.17
N SER A 31 -2.96 -35.16 -6.05
CA SER A 31 -2.03 -35.20 -7.18
C SER A 31 -0.59 -35.26 -6.68
N SER A 32 0.12 -36.23 -7.23
CA SER A 32 1.44 -36.71 -6.83
C SER A 32 2.56 -35.77 -7.24
N SER A 33 3.53 -35.49 -6.35
CA SER A 33 4.94 -35.36 -6.71
C SER A 33 5.80 -35.32 -5.44
N SER A 34 6.83 -36.16 -5.44
CA SER A 34 7.73 -36.55 -4.36
C SER A 34 8.66 -35.46 -3.83
N TYR A 35 8.53 -35.11 -2.55
CA TYR A 35 9.65 -34.76 -1.66
C TYR A 35 9.20 -34.91 -0.20
N ALA A 36 9.74 -35.93 0.48
CA ALA A 36 9.38 -36.28 1.84
C ALA A 36 10.02 -35.32 2.85
N PHE A 37 9.27 -34.33 3.33
CA PHE A 37 9.67 -33.52 4.48
C PHE A 37 9.33 -34.27 5.77
N LYS A 38 10.36 -34.74 6.48
CA LYS A 38 10.26 -35.41 7.77
C LYS A 38 9.75 -34.44 8.84
N THR A 39 8.70 -34.84 9.55
CA THR A 39 8.14 -34.15 10.72
C THR A 39 9.08 -34.32 11.92
N LEU A 40 9.62 -33.22 12.45
CA LEU A 40 10.41 -33.23 13.68
C LEU A 40 9.47 -33.30 14.89
N SER A 41 9.39 -34.49 15.49
CA SER A 41 8.80 -34.74 16.81
C SER A 41 9.81 -34.33 17.88
N PHE A 42 9.44 -33.37 18.74
CA PHE A 42 10.22 -33.02 19.93
C PHE A 42 9.97 -34.07 21.02
N SER A 43 10.89 -35.04 21.17
CA SER A 43 10.91 -35.93 22.33
C SER A 43 11.62 -35.23 23.49
N SER A 44 10.92 -35.06 24.61
CA SER A 44 11.48 -34.65 25.89
C SER A 44 12.37 -35.76 26.45
N ASN A 45 13.68 -35.67 26.23
CA ASN A 45 14.66 -36.47 26.97
C ASN A 45 15.22 -35.65 28.13
N LEU A 46 14.87 -36.10 29.33
CA LEU A 46 15.29 -35.58 30.62
C LEU A 46 16.77 -35.93 30.85
N SER A 47 17.69 -34.98 30.68
CA SER A 47 19.10 -35.16 31.04
C SER A 47 19.38 -34.56 32.42
N HIS A 48 19.58 -35.46 33.38
CA HIS A 48 20.30 -35.35 34.66
C HIS A 48 21.04 -34.01 34.92
N ASN A 49 20.64 -33.32 35.98
CA ASN A 49 21.38 -32.22 36.58
C ASN A 49 22.58 -32.77 37.38
N LEU A 50 23.81 -32.56 36.89
CA LEU A 50 25.03 -32.66 37.68
C LEU A 50 25.50 -31.24 38.04
N PHE A 51 24.76 -30.57 38.93
CA PHE A 51 25.25 -29.33 39.54
C PHE A 51 25.99 -29.66 40.83
N SER A 52 27.31 -29.50 40.74
CA SER A 52 28.28 -29.62 41.83
C SER A 52 27.87 -28.78 43.04
N LYS A 53 27.81 -29.42 44.22
CA LYS A 53 27.64 -28.74 45.50
C LYS A 53 28.93 -28.01 45.86
N GLY A 54 28.94 -26.69 45.66
CA GLY A 54 29.93 -25.79 46.24
C GLY A 54 29.27 -24.90 47.29
N ASN A 55 29.55 -25.12 48.57
CA ASN A 55 29.21 -24.18 49.64
C ASN A 55 30.19 -23.00 49.61
N LEU A 56 29.73 -21.83 49.18
CA LEU A 56 30.42 -20.56 49.40
C LEU A 56 29.64 -19.76 50.44
N SER A 57 30.22 -19.60 51.63
CA SER A 57 29.67 -18.72 52.68
C SER A 57 29.87 -17.27 52.26
N PHE A 58 28.78 -16.52 52.07
CA PHE A 58 28.84 -15.08 51.86
C PHE A 58 28.62 -14.36 53.18
N SER A 59 29.64 -13.66 53.68
CA SER A 59 29.55 -12.81 54.86
C SER A 59 28.75 -11.53 54.54
N THR A 60 27.74 -11.20 55.35
CA THR A 60 26.95 -9.97 55.19
C THR A 60 27.75 -8.75 55.68
N VAL A 61 28.21 -7.91 54.75
CA VAL A 61 28.79 -6.59 55.04
C VAL A 61 27.65 -5.56 55.04
N THR A 62 27.37 -4.93 56.18
CA THR A 62 26.40 -3.82 56.26
C THR A 62 27.06 -2.49 55.88
N PRO A 63 26.60 -1.75 54.87
CA PRO A 63 27.10 -0.41 54.60
C PRO A 63 26.40 0.65 55.48
N LYS A 64 27.19 1.55 56.09
CA LYS A 64 26.71 2.77 56.77
C LYS A 64 26.10 3.76 55.76
N PRO A 65 24.99 4.45 56.08
CA PRO A 65 24.39 5.41 55.16
C PRO A 65 25.18 6.73 55.14
N ILE A 66 25.78 7.05 53.99
CA ILE A 66 26.26 8.40 53.69
C ILE A 66 25.05 9.19 53.21
N HIS A 67 24.72 10.28 53.90
CA HIS A 67 23.71 11.26 53.46
C HIS A 67 24.10 11.83 52.10
N ARG A 68 23.58 11.25 51.02
CA ARG A 68 23.59 11.85 49.69
C ARG A 68 22.26 12.59 49.53
N SER A 69 22.33 13.90 49.36
CA SER A 69 21.19 14.71 48.93
C SER A 69 20.60 14.10 47.66
N VAL A 70 19.35 13.66 47.75
CA VAL A 70 18.62 13.07 46.63
C VAL A 70 18.21 14.22 45.72
N VAL A 71 19.06 14.57 44.76
CA VAL A 71 18.59 15.25 43.55
C VAL A 71 17.75 14.22 42.81
N VAL A 72 16.43 14.34 42.88
CA VAL A 72 15.49 13.56 42.09
C VAL A 72 15.64 13.99 40.63
N CYS A 73 16.59 13.38 39.93
CA CYS A 73 16.54 13.37 38.47
C CYS A 73 15.32 12.53 38.09
N GLU A 74 14.24 13.20 37.68
CA GLU A 74 13.06 12.53 37.12
C GLU A 74 13.52 11.68 35.93
N ALA A 75 13.50 10.36 36.09
CA ALA A 75 14.02 9.43 35.11
C ALA A 75 13.12 9.46 33.87
N ALA A 76 13.64 9.92 32.73
CA ALA A 76 12.94 9.89 31.46
C ALA A 76 12.35 8.49 31.21
N PRO A 77 11.07 8.38 30.80
CA PRO A 77 10.43 7.09 30.62
C PRO A 77 11.19 6.28 29.57
N LYS A 78 11.77 5.14 29.98
CA LYS A 78 12.47 4.21 29.11
C LYS A 78 11.46 3.57 28.15
N LYS A 79 11.17 4.23 27.03
CA LYS A 79 10.32 3.68 25.97
C LYS A 79 11.04 2.47 25.37
N LYS A 80 10.47 1.28 25.58
CA LYS A 80 10.92 0.04 24.95
C LYS A 80 10.80 0.19 23.42
N ALA A 81 11.70 -0.43 22.67
CA ALA A 81 11.69 -0.37 21.21
C ALA A 81 10.44 -1.07 20.65
N ASP A 82 9.39 -0.30 20.37
CA ASP A 82 8.18 -0.82 19.76
C ASP A 82 8.32 -0.88 18.23
N SER A 83 8.46 -2.10 17.72
CA SER A 83 8.54 -2.37 16.28
C SER A 83 7.27 -1.95 15.54
N ALA A 84 6.09 -2.02 16.19
CA ALA A 84 4.82 -1.64 15.61
C ALA A 84 4.76 -0.12 15.42
N ALA A 85 5.06 0.67 16.46
CA ALA A 85 5.16 2.12 16.36
C ALA A 85 6.22 2.59 15.34
N LYS A 86 7.32 1.84 15.15
CA LYS A 86 8.29 2.13 14.08
C LYS A 86 7.70 1.91 12.69
N ARG A 87 7.01 0.79 12.47
CA ARG A 87 6.37 0.48 11.18
C ARG A 87 5.27 1.49 10.84
N ALA A 88 4.48 1.92 11.81
CA ALA A 88 3.47 2.96 11.63
C ALA A 88 4.08 4.28 11.11
N ARG A 89 5.12 4.79 11.79
CA ARG A 89 5.85 6.00 11.36
C ARG A 89 6.46 5.89 9.97
N GLN A 90 7.04 4.72 9.65
CA GLN A 90 7.60 4.46 8.31
C GLN A 90 6.51 4.41 7.23
N ALA A 91 5.39 3.78 7.53
CA ALA A 91 4.25 3.68 6.63
C ALA A 91 3.67 5.06 6.31
N GLU A 92 3.51 5.93 7.30
CA GLU A 92 3.05 7.32 7.09
C GLU A 92 3.97 8.10 6.16
N LYS A 93 5.29 8.06 6.40
CA LYS A 93 6.28 8.72 5.55
C LYS A 93 6.21 8.21 4.11
N ARG A 94 6.20 6.89 3.91
CA ARG A 94 6.09 6.27 2.59
C ARG A 94 4.75 6.59 1.91
N ARG A 95 3.66 6.61 2.67
CA ARG A 95 2.32 6.91 2.17
C ARG A 95 2.26 8.34 1.64
N VAL A 96 2.75 9.33 2.38
CA VAL A 96 2.77 10.73 1.92
C VAL A 96 3.58 10.88 0.63
N TYR A 97 4.76 10.29 0.57
CA TYR A 97 5.63 10.34 -0.59
C TYR A 97 4.99 9.68 -1.84
N HIS A 98 4.50 8.45 -1.71
CA HIS A 98 3.86 7.74 -2.83
C HIS A 98 2.53 8.35 -3.22
N LYS A 99 1.78 8.95 -2.28
CA LYS A 99 0.56 9.70 -2.58
C LYS A 99 0.88 10.88 -3.49
N ALA A 100 1.89 11.68 -3.16
CA ALA A 100 2.31 12.83 -3.96
C ALA A 100 2.68 12.42 -5.40
N LYS A 101 3.47 11.36 -5.57
CA LYS A 101 3.85 10.87 -6.91
C LYS A 101 2.66 10.33 -7.71
N LYS A 102 1.76 9.60 -7.08
CA LYS A 102 0.54 9.09 -7.74
C LYS A 102 -0.40 10.22 -8.14
N SER A 103 -0.56 11.25 -7.30
CA SER A 103 -1.36 12.43 -7.62
C SER A 103 -0.71 13.26 -8.74
N GLU A 104 0.62 13.43 -8.72
CA GLU A 104 1.35 14.15 -9.77
C GLU A 104 1.08 13.54 -11.15
N VAL A 105 1.21 12.22 -11.28
CA VAL A 105 0.89 11.51 -12.53
C VAL A 105 -0.57 11.71 -12.92
N LYS A 106 -1.51 11.60 -11.97
CA LYS A 106 -2.95 11.76 -12.24
C LYS A 106 -3.25 13.17 -12.77
N THR A 107 -2.65 14.20 -12.17
CA THR A 107 -2.84 15.60 -12.56
C THR A 107 -2.28 15.87 -13.95
N ARG A 108 -1.04 15.45 -14.25
CA ARG A 108 -0.45 15.65 -15.59
C ARG A 108 -1.23 14.92 -16.67
N MET A 109 -1.65 13.67 -16.40
CA MET A 109 -2.51 12.92 -17.32
C MET A 109 -3.86 13.59 -17.54
N ARG A 110 -4.47 14.15 -16.49
CA ARG A 110 -5.75 14.87 -16.59
C ARG A 110 -5.63 16.08 -17.51
N LYS A 111 -4.58 16.89 -17.35
CA LYS A 111 -4.31 18.06 -18.22
C LYS A 111 -4.21 17.67 -19.69
N VAL A 112 -3.50 16.59 -20.00
CA VAL A 112 -3.39 16.09 -21.38
C VAL A 112 -4.76 15.67 -21.92
N LEU A 113 -5.55 14.93 -21.14
CA LEU A 113 -6.86 14.46 -21.57
C LEU A 113 -7.84 15.62 -21.78
N GLU A 114 -7.85 16.61 -20.89
CA GLU A 114 -8.68 17.81 -21.04
C GLU A 114 -8.30 18.60 -22.30
N ALA A 115 -7.00 18.76 -22.59
CA ALA A 115 -6.54 19.42 -23.81
C ALA A 115 -6.94 18.65 -25.08
N LEU A 116 -6.82 17.32 -25.06
CA LEU A 116 -7.25 16.44 -26.17
C LEU A 116 -8.77 16.46 -26.37
N ASP A 117 -9.56 16.50 -25.30
CA ASP A 117 -11.02 16.56 -25.37
C ASP A 117 -11.51 17.91 -25.91
N VAL A 118 -10.80 19.01 -25.62
CA VAL A 118 -11.05 20.32 -26.23
C VAL A 118 -10.74 20.29 -27.73
N LEU A 119 -9.59 19.73 -28.12
CA LEU A 119 -9.18 19.65 -29.52
C LEU A 119 -10.19 18.85 -30.35
N ARG A 120 -10.66 17.70 -29.82
CA ARG A 120 -11.65 16.86 -30.48
C ARG A 120 -12.96 17.59 -30.80
N LYS A 121 -13.37 18.56 -29.97
CA LYS A 121 -14.62 19.31 -30.16
C LYS A 121 -14.50 20.43 -31.18
N LYS A 122 -13.28 20.92 -31.46
CA LYS A 122 -13.04 21.99 -32.42
C LYS A 122 -12.87 21.37 -33.82
N PRO A 123 -13.72 21.71 -34.80
CA PRO A 123 -13.60 21.17 -36.15
C PRO A 123 -12.41 21.80 -36.92
N ASP A 124 -12.09 23.07 -36.66
CA ASP A 124 -11.11 23.86 -37.43
C ASP A 124 -9.69 23.87 -36.82
N ALA A 125 -9.31 22.77 -36.16
CA ALA A 125 -8.00 22.71 -35.51
C ALA A 125 -6.87 22.77 -36.54
N ALA A 126 -5.93 23.69 -36.36
CA ALA A 126 -4.67 23.71 -37.12
C ALA A 126 -3.68 22.71 -36.51
N ALA A 127 -2.76 22.18 -37.34
CA ALA A 127 -1.69 21.28 -36.90
C ALA A 127 -0.80 21.89 -35.78
N GLU A 128 -0.78 23.22 -35.68
CA GLU A 128 -0.02 23.96 -34.67
C GLU A 128 -0.55 23.74 -33.23
N GLU A 129 -1.84 23.43 -33.06
CA GLU A 129 -2.41 23.16 -31.73
C GLU A 129 -1.92 21.82 -31.13
N ILE A 130 -1.26 20.98 -31.93
CA ILE A 130 -0.69 19.70 -31.47
C ILE A 130 0.59 19.91 -30.66
N PHE A 131 1.44 20.86 -31.06
CA PHE A 131 2.73 21.13 -30.39
C PHE A 131 2.62 21.37 -28.87
N PRO A 132 1.70 22.20 -28.35
CA PRO A 132 1.54 22.37 -26.91
C PRO A 132 1.09 21.06 -26.22
N ILE A 133 0.26 20.25 -26.88
CA ILE A 133 -0.20 18.97 -26.33
C ILE A 133 0.96 17.98 -26.26
N GLU A 134 1.85 17.95 -27.25
CA GLU A 134 3.05 17.11 -27.24
C GLU A 134 3.99 17.47 -26.10
N LYS A 135 4.17 18.77 -25.80
CA LYS A 135 4.91 19.22 -24.62
C LYS A 135 4.29 18.67 -23.34
N LEU A 136 2.97 18.74 -23.19
CA LEU A 136 2.26 18.17 -22.03
C LEU A 136 2.40 16.64 -21.95
N ILE A 137 2.41 15.94 -23.09
CA ILE A 137 2.63 14.50 -23.15
C ILE A 137 4.06 14.16 -22.71
N ALA A 138 5.06 14.91 -23.17
CA ALA A 138 6.45 14.72 -22.78
C ALA A 138 6.65 14.89 -21.26
N GLU A 139 6.02 15.92 -20.68
CA GLU A 139 5.99 16.10 -19.23
C GLU A 139 5.32 14.92 -18.51
N ALA A 140 4.17 14.47 -19.01
CA ALA A 140 3.46 13.33 -18.42
C ALA A 140 4.32 12.05 -18.47
N TYR A 141 5.03 11.79 -19.57
CA TYR A 141 5.93 10.65 -19.71
C TYR A 141 7.11 10.75 -18.74
N SER A 142 7.72 11.92 -18.61
CA SER A 142 8.80 12.16 -17.64
C SER A 142 8.36 11.83 -16.21
N VAL A 143 7.17 12.28 -15.80
CA VAL A 143 6.64 12.02 -14.46
C VAL A 143 6.26 10.54 -14.28
N ILE A 144 5.68 9.89 -15.29
CA ILE A 144 5.37 8.45 -15.24
C ILE A 144 6.64 7.63 -15.04
N ASP A 145 7.70 7.92 -15.79
CA ASP A 145 8.94 7.16 -15.72
C ASP A 145 9.70 7.40 -14.42
N LYS A 146 9.70 8.65 -13.92
CA LYS A 146 10.20 8.95 -12.58
C LYS A 146 9.45 8.17 -11.51
N ALA A 147 8.11 8.07 -11.62
CA ALA A 147 7.30 7.30 -10.68
C ALA A 147 7.56 5.78 -10.77
N VAL A 148 7.91 5.26 -11.95
CA VAL A 148 8.31 3.86 -12.14
C VAL A 148 9.71 3.61 -11.57
N LYS A 149 10.69 4.47 -11.86
CA LYS A 149 12.06 4.38 -11.34
C LYS A 149 12.10 4.36 -9.80
N VAL A 150 11.26 5.19 -9.19
CA VAL A 150 11.12 5.28 -7.73
C VAL A 150 10.35 4.08 -7.13
N GLY A 151 9.66 3.27 -7.96
CA GLY A 151 8.84 2.16 -7.48
C GLY A 151 7.47 2.57 -6.94
N SER A 152 7.03 3.80 -7.18
CA SER A 152 5.66 4.25 -6.85
C SER A 152 4.60 3.62 -7.77
N LEU A 153 4.99 3.27 -9.00
CA LEU A 153 4.19 2.54 -9.99
C LEU A 153 4.98 1.34 -10.51
N HIS A 154 4.30 0.22 -10.73
CA HIS A 154 4.90 -0.92 -11.42
C HIS A 154 5.10 -0.63 -12.92
N ARG A 155 6.14 -1.21 -13.54
CA ARG A 155 6.49 -1.03 -14.96
C ARG A 155 5.31 -1.19 -15.91
N ASN A 156 4.49 -2.24 -15.72
CA ASN A 156 3.31 -2.49 -16.56
C ASN A 156 2.24 -1.40 -16.38
N THR A 157 2.11 -0.84 -15.17
CA THR A 157 1.16 0.24 -14.91
C THR A 157 1.63 1.54 -15.58
N GLY A 158 2.94 1.81 -15.58
CA GLY A 158 3.52 2.92 -16.35
C GLY A 158 3.27 2.75 -17.85
N ALA A 159 3.57 1.57 -18.39
CA ALA A 159 3.36 1.24 -19.81
C ALA A 159 1.88 1.40 -20.24
N ARG A 160 0.93 0.90 -19.43
CA ARG A 160 -0.51 1.09 -19.69
C ARG A 160 -0.92 2.57 -19.72
N ARG A 161 -0.36 3.40 -18.84
CA ARG A 161 -0.66 4.84 -18.82
C ARG A 161 -0.12 5.56 -20.05
N LYS A 162 1.10 5.23 -20.49
CA LYS A 162 1.68 5.74 -21.74
C LYS A 162 0.87 5.31 -22.96
N SER A 163 0.56 4.02 -23.04
CA SER A 163 -0.27 3.46 -24.12
C SER A 163 -1.64 4.15 -24.21
N ARG A 164 -2.27 4.45 -23.06
CA ARG A 164 -3.55 5.19 -23.02
C ARG A 164 -3.44 6.59 -23.64
N LEU A 165 -2.40 7.37 -23.31
CA LEU A 165 -2.20 8.70 -23.86
C LEU A 165 -1.91 8.64 -25.37
N ALA A 166 -1.03 7.73 -25.79
CA ALA A 166 -0.71 7.54 -27.21
C ALA A 166 -1.93 7.13 -28.04
N ARG A 167 -2.76 6.20 -27.55
CA ARG A 167 -4.00 5.79 -28.22
C ARG A 167 -4.99 6.95 -28.37
N ARG A 168 -5.11 7.81 -27.35
CA ARG A 168 -6.00 8.97 -27.39
C ARG A 168 -5.53 10.04 -28.37
N LYS A 169 -4.22 10.32 -28.41
CA LYS A 169 -3.62 11.19 -29.43
C LYS A 169 -3.93 10.68 -30.84
N LYS A 170 -3.61 9.41 -31.13
CA LYS A 170 -3.88 8.79 -32.44
C LYS A 170 -5.34 8.83 -32.86
N ALA A 171 -6.26 8.59 -31.93
CA ALA A 171 -7.69 8.64 -32.23
C ALA A 171 -8.15 10.03 -32.69
N ILE A 172 -7.56 11.09 -32.15
CA ILE A 172 -7.86 12.47 -32.52
C ILE A 172 -7.23 12.82 -33.88
N GLU A 173 -6.00 12.37 -34.13
CA GLU A 173 -5.35 12.52 -35.45
C GLU A 173 -6.16 11.86 -36.56
N ILE A 174 -6.71 10.67 -36.31
CA ILE A 174 -7.62 9.99 -37.25
C ILE A 174 -8.93 10.76 -37.43
N HIS A 175 -9.49 11.30 -36.35
CA HIS A 175 -10.73 12.07 -36.40
C HIS A 175 -10.61 13.34 -37.25
N HIS A 176 -9.48 14.05 -37.17
CA HIS A 176 -9.21 15.22 -38.01
C HIS A 176 -8.63 14.86 -39.40
N GLY A 177 -8.38 13.57 -39.67
CA GLY A 177 -7.89 13.08 -40.97
C GLY A 177 -6.40 13.32 -41.23
N TRP A 178 -5.61 13.71 -40.23
CA TRP A 178 -4.15 13.92 -40.38
C TRP A 178 -3.36 12.62 -40.48
N TYR A 179 -3.95 11.52 -40.01
CA TYR A 179 -3.31 10.21 -40.02
C TYR A 179 -4.31 9.13 -40.43
N ALA A 180 -4.00 8.42 -41.51
CA ALA A 180 -4.68 7.20 -41.90
C ALA A 180 -3.70 6.03 -41.70
N PRO A 181 -3.98 5.08 -40.80
CA PRO A 181 -3.15 3.90 -40.66
C PRO A 181 -3.24 3.06 -41.94
N ALA A 182 -2.09 2.64 -42.48
CA ALA A 182 -2.05 1.70 -43.59
C ALA A 182 -2.70 0.36 -43.18
N PRO A 183 -3.48 -0.29 -44.07
CA PRO A 183 -4.11 -1.57 -43.79
C PRO A 183 -3.04 -2.64 -43.54
N ALA A 184 -3.31 -3.52 -42.57
CA ALA A 184 -2.37 -4.52 -42.06
C ALA A 184 -2.25 -5.74 -43.00
N GLU A 185 -1.94 -5.52 -44.28
CA GLU A 185 -1.82 -6.61 -45.27
C GLU A 185 -0.49 -7.37 -45.20
N ASN A 186 0.51 -6.88 -44.44
CA ASN A 186 1.87 -7.45 -44.45
C ASN A 186 2.40 -7.92 -43.08
N ALA A 187 1.52 -8.32 -42.15
CA ALA A 187 1.94 -8.88 -40.86
C ALA A 187 1.66 -10.39 -40.80
N ALA A 188 2.52 -11.17 -41.47
CA ALA A 188 2.63 -12.62 -41.33
C ALA A 188 3.91 -12.96 -40.53
#